data_AF-A0A0F9YBV7-F1
#
_entry.id   AF-A0A0F9YBV7-F1
#
_cell.length_a   1.000
_cell.length_b   1.000
_cell.length_c   1.000
_cell.angle_alpha   90.00
_cell.angle_beta   90.00
_cell.angle_gamma   90.00
#
_symmetry.space_group_name_H-M   'P 1'
#
loop_
_entity.id
_entity.type
_entity.pdbx_description
1 polymer ?
#
loop_
_entity_poly.entity_id
_entity_poly.type
_entity_poly.pdbx_seq_one_letter_code
_entity_poly.pdbx_strand_id
1 'polypeptide(L)'
;MSRVHIHYTVDPHHLDAVKKAASKHMAKVSPSLRMEIISRALGFNTWAGMRASGTTSREIDIDNSFAFAESRDVAIDPLSLHLAMAEATLLRITSQSPELHWHGVHEGYFALTAKERSAVKDSVPAGTYFQEVHKVRRSKFEESRSKLLDSNQAGQTLRAMALFSLLMPTKTVGQRSRSSYGIKHMAERMTFDIGGGVILAPDYVSNVDAIIAALDHNFKIKHDGGNSPNVDIGITVASLRAAQADQERHKQLA
;
A
#
# COMPACT_ATOMS: atom_id res chain seq x y z
N MET A 1 -4.23 22.26 -8.30
CA MET A 1 -3.30 21.29 -7.70
C MET A 1 -2.50 20.65 -8.81
N SER A 2 -1.19 20.43 -8.64
CA SER A 2 -0.45 19.66 -9.65
C SER A 2 -0.87 18.19 -9.61
N ARG A 3 -1.02 17.57 -10.79
CA ARG A 3 -1.25 16.13 -10.90
C ARG A 3 -0.12 15.34 -10.24
N VAL A 4 -0.49 14.32 -9.48
CA VAL A 4 0.41 13.34 -8.88
C VAL A 4 0.54 12.15 -9.82
N HIS A 5 1.78 11.82 -10.16
CA HIS A 5 2.11 10.70 -11.02
C HIS A 5 2.39 9.46 -10.16
N ILE A 6 1.42 8.55 -10.05
CA ILE A 6 1.57 7.31 -9.29
C ILE A 6 2.13 6.23 -10.19
N HIS A 7 3.30 5.72 -9.82
CA HIS A 7 3.91 4.57 -10.49
C HIS A 7 3.50 3.28 -9.78
N TYR A 8 3.08 2.30 -10.56
CA TYR A 8 2.73 0.97 -10.08
C TYR A 8 3.77 -0.04 -10.56
N THR A 9 4.28 -0.83 -9.63
CA THR A 9 5.17 -1.95 -9.95
C THR A 9 4.36 -3.15 -10.41
N VAL A 10 4.59 -3.54 -11.66
CA VAL A 10 4.08 -4.75 -12.30
C VAL A 10 5.17 -5.81 -12.21
N ASP A 11 4.85 -6.90 -11.54
CA ASP A 11 5.72 -8.07 -11.43
C ASP A 11 4.98 -9.29 -12.02
N PRO A 12 5.52 -9.93 -13.08
CA PRO A 12 4.95 -11.14 -13.67
C PRO A 12 4.67 -12.26 -12.66
N HIS A 13 5.45 -12.35 -11.58
CA HIS A 13 5.26 -13.36 -10.54
C HIS A 13 4.07 -13.08 -9.62
N HIS A 14 3.50 -11.87 -9.67
CA HIS A 14 2.41 -11.43 -8.80
C HIS A 14 1.15 -11.03 -9.57
N LEU A 15 0.99 -11.48 -10.81
CA LEU A 15 -0.16 -11.14 -11.66
C LEU A 15 -1.49 -11.68 -11.15
N ASP A 16 -1.49 -12.71 -10.31
CA ASP A 16 -2.72 -13.18 -9.67
C ASP A 16 -3.26 -12.17 -8.65
N ALA A 17 -2.39 -11.37 -8.01
CA ALA A 17 -2.83 -10.24 -7.19
C ALA A 17 -3.53 -9.16 -8.05
N VAL A 18 -3.00 -8.88 -9.24
CA VAL A 18 -3.62 -7.94 -10.19
C VAL A 18 -5.01 -8.45 -10.62
N LYS A 19 -5.13 -9.74 -10.97
CA LYS A 19 -6.42 -10.34 -11.32
C LYS A 19 -7.43 -10.28 -10.17
N LYS A 20 -7.00 -10.64 -8.96
CA LYS A 20 -7.84 -10.61 -7.74
C LYS A 20 -8.33 -9.19 -7.45
N ALA A 21 -7.45 -8.21 -7.51
CA ALA A 21 -7.81 -6.82 -7.27
C ALA A 21 -8.73 -6.25 -8.38
N ALA A 22 -8.44 -6.55 -9.64
CA ALA A 22 -9.27 -6.12 -10.77
C ALA A 22 -10.67 -6.74 -10.73
N SER A 23 -10.81 -7.99 -10.29
CA SER A 23 -12.13 -8.63 -10.19
C SER A 23 -13.01 -7.95 -9.15
N LYS A 24 -12.41 -7.41 -8.09
CA LYS A 24 -13.09 -6.65 -7.05
C LYS A 24 -13.47 -5.24 -7.49
N HIS A 25 -12.53 -4.47 -8.04
CA HIS A 25 -12.73 -3.04 -8.32
C HIS A 25 -13.32 -2.74 -9.71
N MET A 26 -13.21 -3.69 -10.66
CA MET A 26 -13.73 -3.56 -12.02
C MET A 26 -14.78 -4.64 -12.33
N ALA A 27 -15.58 -5.02 -11.33
CA ALA A 27 -16.50 -6.17 -11.39
C ALA A 27 -17.50 -6.15 -12.58
N LYS A 28 -17.84 -4.97 -13.11
CA LYS A 28 -18.75 -4.81 -14.25
C LYS A 28 -18.13 -5.11 -15.62
N VAL A 29 -16.80 -5.07 -15.71
CA VAL A 29 -16.04 -5.39 -16.93
C VAL A 29 -15.82 -6.90 -17.01
N SER A 30 -15.81 -7.53 -18.18
CA SER A 30 -15.52 -8.98 -18.27
C SER A 30 -14.07 -9.31 -17.86
N PRO A 31 -13.78 -10.50 -17.31
CA PRO A 31 -12.45 -10.83 -16.78
C PRO A 31 -11.30 -10.66 -17.80
N SER A 32 -11.51 -11.08 -19.05
CA SER A 32 -10.51 -10.93 -20.11
C SER A 32 -10.26 -9.46 -20.45
N LEU A 33 -11.32 -8.67 -20.55
CA LEU A 33 -11.23 -7.26 -20.90
C LEU A 33 -10.60 -6.42 -19.78
N ARG A 34 -10.85 -6.74 -18.50
CA ARG A 34 -10.16 -6.10 -17.36
C ARG A 34 -8.65 -6.15 -17.52
N MET A 35 -8.13 -7.32 -17.89
CA MET A 35 -6.69 -7.53 -18.03
C MET A 35 -6.11 -6.77 -19.22
N GLU A 36 -6.84 -6.69 -20.32
CA GLU A 36 -6.45 -5.87 -21.47
C GLU A 36 -6.45 -4.38 -21.10
N ILE A 37 -7.51 -3.87 -20.47
CA ILE A 37 -7.59 -2.46 -20.02
C ILE A 37 -6.43 -2.12 -19.07
N ILE A 38 -6.18 -2.94 -18.05
CA ILE A 38 -5.07 -2.71 -17.12
C ILE A 38 -3.71 -2.73 -17.85
N SER A 39 -3.51 -3.68 -18.78
CA SER A 39 -2.27 -3.72 -19.55
C SER A 39 -2.06 -2.45 -20.40
N ARG A 40 -3.15 -1.92 -20.98
CA ARG A 40 -3.14 -0.68 -21.77
C ARG A 40 -2.87 0.54 -20.90
N ALA A 41 -3.50 0.60 -19.72
CA ALA A 41 -3.23 1.61 -18.71
C ALA A 41 -1.75 1.64 -18.33
N LEU A 42 -1.08 0.49 -18.32
CA LEU A 42 0.36 0.38 -18.01
C LEU A 42 1.23 0.48 -19.28
N GLY A 43 0.69 0.95 -20.40
CA GLY A 43 1.45 1.17 -21.64
C GLY A 43 1.89 -0.11 -22.35
N PHE A 44 1.25 -1.24 -22.10
CA PHE A 44 1.41 -2.46 -22.89
C PHE A 44 0.31 -2.57 -23.95
N ASN A 45 0.64 -3.15 -25.10
CA ASN A 45 -0.36 -3.39 -26.15
C ASN A 45 -1.31 -4.53 -25.82
N THR A 46 -0.91 -5.49 -25.00
CA THR A 46 -1.77 -6.62 -24.63
C THR A 46 -1.44 -7.14 -23.24
N TRP A 47 -2.40 -7.84 -22.63
CA TRP A 47 -2.15 -8.59 -21.40
C TRP A 47 -1.05 -9.64 -21.59
N ALA A 48 -1.00 -10.29 -22.76
CA ALA A 48 0.07 -11.24 -23.09
C ALA A 48 1.45 -10.56 -23.12
N GLY A 49 1.55 -9.36 -23.68
CA GLY A 49 2.78 -8.58 -23.70
C GLY A 49 3.23 -8.18 -22.29
N MET A 50 2.30 -7.78 -21.43
CA MET A 50 2.61 -7.49 -20.02
C MET A 50 3.09 -8.73 -19.28
N ARG A 51 2.47 -9.90 -19.50
CA ARG A 51 2.92 -11.19 -18.91
C ARG A 51 4.32 -11.60 -19.33
N ALA A 52 4.69 -11.33 -20.58
CA ALA A 52 6.00 -11.66 -21.12
C ALA A 52 7.08 -10.62 -20.75
N SER A 53 6.69 -9.49 -20.14
CA SER A 53 7.62 -8.48 -19.69
C SER A 53 8.34 -8.90 -18.40
N GLY A 54 9.42 -8.21 -18.04
CA GLY A 54 10.02 -8.32 -16.72
C GLY A 54 9.32 -7.44 -15.68
N THR A 55 9.83 -7.41 -14.46
CA THR A 55 9.36 -6.46 -13.45
C THR A 55 9.59 -5.03 -13.93
N THR A 56 8.52 -4.24 -13.99
CA THR A 56 8.58 -2.83 -14.44
C THR A 56 7.75 -1.94 -13.53
N SER A 57 8.15 -0.69 -13.39
CA SER A 57 7.39 0.33 -12.68
C SER A 57 6.88 1.35 -13.70
N ARG A 58 5.56 1.57 -13.75
CA ARG A 58 4.91 2.39 -14.78
C ARG A 58 3.81 3.25 -14.19
N GLU A 59 3.70 4.47 -14.70
CA GLU A 59 2.52 5.29 -14.45
C GLU A 59 1.31 4.72 -15.21
N ILE A 60 0.10 4.93 -14.66
CA ILE A 60 -1.13 4.70 -15.40
C ILE A 60 -1.34 5.81 -16.44
N ASP A 61 -1.36 5.42 -17.71
CA ASP A 61 -1.89 6.17 -18.84
C ASP A 61 -3.40 5.94 -18.92
N ILE A 62 -4.15 6.80 -18.23
CA ILE A 62 -5.61 6.71 -18.15
C ILE A 62 -6.23 6.86 -19.55
N ASP A 63 -5.69 7.75 -20.38
CA ASP A 63 -6.24 8.11 -21.69
C ASP A 63 -6.14 6.94 -22.67
N ASN A 64 -4.99 6.25 -22.69
CA ASN A 64 -4.83 5.04 -23.51
C ASN A 64 -5.77 3.91 -23.05
N SER A 65 -5.97 3.77 -21.74
CA SER A 65 -6.92 2.77 -21.20
C SER A 65 -8.37 3.09 -21.56
N PHE A 66 -8.73 4.37 -21.58
CA PHE A 66 -10.06 4.87 -21.93
C PHE A 66 -10.35 4.67 -23.41
N ALA A 67 -9.44 5.11 -24.27
CA ALA A 67 -9.57 4.91 -25.72
C ALA A 67 -9.76 3.43 -26.08
N PHE A 68 -9.03 2.54 -25.41
CA PHE A 68 -9.22 1.09 -25.59
C PHE A 68 -10.59 0.61 -25.09
N ALA A 69 -11.01 1.01 -23.89
CA ALA A 69 -12.28 0.61 -23.32
C ALA A 69 -13.49 1.11 -24.15
N GLU A 70 -13.44 2.36 -24.60
CA GLU A 70 -14.43 2.97 -25.50
C GLU A 70 -14.51 2.23 -26.83
N SER A 71 -13.38 1.83 -27.41
CA SER A 71 -13.37 1.01 -28.65
C SER A 71 -14.06 -0.35 -28.51
N ARG A 72 -14.37 -0.76 -27.27
CA ARG A 72 -15.05 -2.01 -26.91
C ARG A 72 -16.43 -1.76 -26.27
N ASP A 73 -16.95 -0.54 -26.36
CA ASP A 73 -18.22 -0.12 -25.76
C ASP A 73 -18.29 -0.38 -24.24
N VAL A 74 -17.15 -0.22 -23.55
CA VAL A 74 -17.04 -0.40 -22.10
C VAL A 74 -16.69 0.91 -21.42
N ALA A 75 -17.58 1.34 -20.54
CA ALA A 75 -17.29 2.44 -19.62
C ALA A 75 -16.44 1.93 -18.44
N ILE A 76 -15.41 2.70 -18.09
CA ILE A 76 -14.57 2.41 -16.93
C ILE A 76 -14.53 3.63 -16.00
N ASP A 77 -14.53 3.36 -14.70
CA ASP A 77 -14.26 4.37 -13.69
C ASP A 77 -12.73 4.49 -13.53
N PRO A 78 -12.13 5.68 -13.76
CA PRO A 78 -10.70 5.87 -13.58
C PRO A 78 -10.25 5.54 -12.14
N LEU A 79 -11.07 5.81 -11.12
CA LEU A 79 -10.73 5.46 -9.75
C LEU A 79 -10.63 3.94 -9.56
N SER A 80 -11.51 3.15 -10.19
CA SER A 80 -11.46 1.68 -10.13
C SER A 80 -10.15 1.10 -10.62
N LEU A 81 -9.50 1.70 -11.63
CA LEU A 81 -8.17 1.28 -12.09
C LEU A 81 -7.10 1.51 -11.02
N HIS A 82 -7.07 2.71 -10.45
CA HIS A 82 -6.14 3.05 -9.38
C HIS A 82 -6.35 2.19 -8.13
N LEU A 83 -7.60 1.90 -7.75
CA LEU A 83 -7.93 1.02 -6.63
C LEU A 83 -7.50 -0.42 -6.89
N ALA A 84 -7.72 -0.94 -8.10
CA ALA A 84 -7.26 -2.27 -8.49
C ALA A 84 -5.72 -2.38 -8.37
N MET A 85 -5.00 -1.38 -8.88
CA MET A 85 -3.53 -1.40 -8.83
C MET A 85 -2.99 -1.17 -7.42
N ALA A 86 -3.62 -0.32 -6.61
CA ALA A 86 -3.25 -0.13 -5.20
C ALA A 86 -3.46 -1.40 -4.36
N GLU A 87 -4.57 -2.11 -4.55
CA GLU A 87 -4.80 -3.40 -3.87
C GLU A 87 -3.84 -4.49 -4.35
N ALA A 88 -3.51 -4.50 -5.65
CA ALA A 88 -2.48 -5.41 -6.17
C ALA A 88 -1.10 -5.13 -5.55
N THR A 89 -0.74 -3.86 -5.35
CA THR A 89 0.48 -3.46 -4.62
C THR A 89 0.42 -3.92 -3.17
N LEU A 90 -0.69 -3.71 -2.45
CA LEU A 90 -0.87 -4.21 -1.08
C LEU A 90 -0.61 -5.72 -0.99
N LEU A 91 -1.25 -6.50 -1.87
CA LEU A 91 -1.13 -7.96 -1.87
C LEU A 91 0.31 -8.42 -2.17
N ARG A 92 0.96 -7.82 -3.18
CA ARG A 92 2.34 -8.15 -3.56
C ARG A 92 3.34 -7.77 -2.46
N ILE A 93 3.27 -6.56 -1.93
CA ILE A 93 4.21 -6.14 -0.88
C ILE A 93 3.98 -6.97 0.38
N THR A 94 2.72 -7.26 0.73
CA THR A 94 2.43 -8.14 1.87
C THR A 94 3.00 -9.54 1.64
N SER A 95 2.90 -10.12 0.44
CA SER A 95 3.50 -11.44 0.15
C SER A 95 5.03 -11.42 0.20
N GLN A 96 5.66 -10.31 -0.20
CA GLN A 96 7.11 -10.13 -0.19
C GLN A 96 7.70 -9.78 1.19
N SER A 97 6.87 -9.29 2.12
CA SER A 97 7.26 -8.92 3.48
C SER A 97 6.47 -9.72 4.53
N PRO A 98 6.96 -10.91 4.93
CA PRO A 98 6.32 -11.79 5.89
C PRO A 98 6.06 -11.17 7.25
N GLU A 99 6.81 -10.13 7.62
CA GLU A 99 6.72 -9.38 8.88
C GLU A 99 5.58 -8.37 8.93
N LEU A 100 4.94 -8.05 7.79
CA LEU A 100 3.80 -7.15 7.73
C LEU A 100 2.53 -7.80 8.28
N HIS A 101 1.74 -7.00 8.99
CA HIS A 101 0.43 -7.34 9.51
C HIS A 101 -0.44 -6.09 9.63
N TRP A 102 -1.72 -6.23 9.96
CA TRP A 102 -2.71 -5.12 9.99
C TRP A 102 -2.27 -3.82 10.68
N HIS A 103 -1.41 -3.90 11.70
CA HIS A 103 -0.99 -2.72 12.47
C HIS A 103 0.34 -2.11 12.00
N GLY A 104 1.12 -2.81 11.18
CA GLY A 104 2.44 -2.38 10.73
C GLY A 104 3.38 -3.56 10.53
N VAL A 105 4.54 -3.54 11.21
CA VAL A 105 5.56 -4.59 11.14
C VAL A 105 5.82 -5.23 12.51
N HIS A 106 6.50 -6.38 12.49
CA HIS A 106 7.17 -7.00 13.63
C HIS A 106 6.24 -7.68 14.66
N GLU A 107 6.40 -9.00 14.79
CA GLU A 107 5.59 -9.86 15.68
C GLU A 107 5.63 -9.44 17.16
N GLY A 108 6.70 -8.79 17.61
CA GLY A 108 6.81 -8.25 18.97
C GLY A 108 5.65 -7.33 19.38
N TYR A 109 4.96 -6.71 18.41
CA TYR A 109 3.72 -5.96 18.67
C TYR A 109 2.65 -6.77 19.40
N PHE A 110 2.61 -8.09 19.17
CA PHE A 110 1.66 -9.01 19.81
C PHE A 110 2.15 -9.54 21.16
N ALA A 111 3.14 -8.90 21.78
CA ALA A 111 3.60 -9.26 23.11
C ALA A 111 2.44 -9.28 24.11
N LEU A 112 2.23 -10.43 24.75
CA LEU A 112 1.19 -10.61 25.76
C LEU A 112 1.37 -9.65 26.93
N THR A 113 0.26 -9.08 27.38
CA THR A 113 0.15 -8.33 28.63
C THR A 113 0.46 -9.22 29.84
N ALA A 114 0.70 -8.61 31.00
CA ALA A 114 0.93 -9.37 32.24
C ALA A 114 -0.26 -10.28 32.59
N LYS A 115 -1.49 -9.81 32.36
CA LYS A 115 -2.72 -10.57 32.58
C LYS A 115 -2.80 -11.81 31.68
N GLU A 116 -2.54 -11.64 30.39
CA GLU A 116 -2.54 -12.76 29.42
C GLU A 116 -1.43 -13.76 29.73
N ARG A 117 -0.26 -13.28 30.16
CA ARG A 117 0.83 -14.16 30.60
C ARG A 117 0.45 -15.00 31.83
N SER A 118 -0.24 -14.41 32.82
CA SER A 118 -0.75 -15.17 33.96
C SER A 118 -1.74 -16.24 33.52
N ALA A 119 -2.71 -15.87 32.66
CA ALA A 119 -3.71 -16.81 32.16
C ALA A 119 -3.07 -18.00 31.43
N VAL A 120 -2.05 -17.78 30.59
CA VAL A 120 -1.31 -18.86 29.93
C VAL A 120 -0.56 -19.72 30.95
N LYS A 121 0.08 -19.10 31.96
CA LYS A 121 0.81 -19.83 32.99
C LYS A 121 -0.09 -20.76 33.79
N ASP A 122 -1.30 -20.32 34.09
CA ASP A 122 -2.27 -21.07 34.89
C ASP A 122 -2.92 -22.23 34.10
N SER A 123 -2.86 -22.18 32.76
CA SER A 123 -3.52 -23.15 31.87
C SER A 123 -2.59 -24.22 31.28
N VAL A 124 -1.29 -24.22 31.60
CA VAL A 124 -0.31 -25.12 30.98
C VAL A 124 0.59 -25.84 32.00
N PRO A 125 1.09 -27.05 31.68
CA PRO A 125 2.07 -27.73 32.52
C PRO A 125 3.33 -26.89 32.78
N ALA A 126 3.96 -27.13 33.93
CA ALA A 126 5.27 -26.55 34.23
C ALA A 126 6.29 -26.94 33.14
N GLY A 127 7.05 -25.95 32.66
CA GLY A 127 8.08 -26.15 31.62
C GLY A 127 7.63 -25.87 30.18
N THR A 128 6.32 -25.78 29.88
CA THR A 128 5.84 -25.46 28.53
C THR A 128 5.42 -24.00 28.34
N TYR A 129 5.40 -23.22 29.41
CA TYR A 129 4.95 -21.82 29.45
C TYR A 129 5.51 -20.95 28.30
N PHE A 130 6.82 -20.95 28.08
CA PHE A 130 7.42 -20.11 27.03
C PHE A 130 6.99 -20.53 25.62
N GLN A 131 6.88 -21.84 25.37
CA GLN A 131 6.42 -22.36 24.09
C GLN A 131 4.98 -21.92 23.82
N GLU A 132 4.11 -21.97 24.84
CA GLU A 132 2.71 -21.57 24.68
C GLU A 132 2.56 -20.06 24.48
N VAL A 133 3.33 -19.24 25.21
CA VAL A 133 3.38 -17.79 24.97
C VAL A 133 3.80 -17.49 23.52
N HIS A 134 4.80 -18.19 22.99
CA HIS A 134 5.21 -18.03 21.60
C HIS A 134 4.11 -18.42 20.60
N LYS A 135 3.40 -19.54 20.84
CA LYS A 135 2.27 -19.94 19.98
C LYS A 135 1.15 -18.90 19.99
N VAL A 136 0.78 -18.38 21.15
CA VAL A 136 -0.28 -17.34 21.24
C VAL A 136 0.12 -16.08 20.48
N ARG A 137 1.40 -15.64 20.60
CA ARG A 137 1.90 -14.49 19.84
C ARG A 137 1.84 -14.75 18.33
N ARG A 138 2.32 -15.91 17.90
CA ARG A 138 2.31 -16.31 16.49
C ARG A 138 0.90 -16.35 15.93
N SER A 139 -0.04 -16.92 16.67
CA SER A 139 -1.45 -16.98 16.27
C SER A 139 -2.08 -15.60 16.11
N LYS A 140 -1.86 -14.68 17.06
CA LYS A 140 -2.32 -13.28 16.93
C LYS A 140 -1.70 -12.56 15.73
N PHE A 141 -0.42 -12.82 15.46
CA PHE A 141 0.26 -12.28 14.29
C PHE A 141 -0.35 -12.80 12.98
N GLU A 142 -0.56 -14.11 12.88
CA GLU A 142 -1.16 -14.76 11.71
C GLU A 142 -2.59 -14.27 11.46
N GLU A 143 -3.41 -14.15 12.51
CA GLU A 143 -4.75 -13.56 12.43
C GLU A 143 -4.68 -12.11 11.91
N SER A 144 -3.79 -11.30 12.48
CA SER A 144 -3.59 -9.92 12.04
C SER A 144 -3.09 -9.82 10.61
N ARG A 145 -2.29 -10.77 10.14
CA ARG A 145 -1.80 -10.84 8.76
C ARG A 145 -2.90 -11.30 7.80
N SER A 146 -3.72 -12.28 8.17
CA SER A 146 -4.90 -12.68 7.40
C SER A 146 -5.85 -11.50 7.22
N LYS A 147 -6.12 -10.76 8.31
CA LYS A 147 -6.95 -9.54 8.28
C LYS A 147 -6.44 -8.50 7.28
N LEU A 148 -5.12 -8.33 7.16
CA LEU A 148 -4.53 -7.43 6.17
C LEU A 148 -4.81 -7.90 4.73
N LEU A 149 -4.63 -9.20 4.46
CA LEU A 149 -4.83 -9.80 3.13
C LEU A 149 -6.29 -9.82 2.67
N ASP A 150 -7.23 -9.85 3.61
CA ASP A 150 -8.68 -9.84 3.36
C ASP A 150 -9.30 -8.44 3.46
N SER A 151 -8.47 -7.41 3.66
CA SER A 151 -8.96 -6.07 3.90
C SER A 151 -9.49 -5.34 2.68
N ASN A 152 -10.29 -4.30 2.92
CA ASN A 152 -10.70 -3.34 1.90
C ASN A 152 -9.94 -2.02 2.03
N GLN A 153 -8.60 -2.08 2.06
CA GLN A 153 -7.73 -0.91 2.27
C GLN A 153 -7.20 -0.26 0.99
N ALA A 154 -7.63 -0.70 -0.19
CA ALA A 154 -7.16 -0.17 -1.49
C ALA A 154 -7.09 1.37 -1.56
N GLY A 155 -8.11 2.05 -1.05
CA GLY A 155 -8.14 3.53 -1.02
C GLY A 155 -7.12 4.15 -0.06
N GLN A 156 -6.84 3.49 1.08
CA GLN A 156 -5.84 3.92 2.05
C GLN A 156 -4.43 3.74 1.45
N THR A 157 -4.17 2.57 0.84
CA THR A 157 -2.94 2.29 0.10
C THR A 157 -2.72 3.29 -1.03
N LEU A 158 -3.77 3.59 -1.82
CA LEU A 158 -3.70 4.54 -2.93
C LEU A 158 -3.30 5.95 -2.46
N ARG A 159 -3.88 6.44 -1.36
CA ARG A 159 -3.51 7.75 -0.78
C ARG A 159 -2.08 7.76 -0.27
N ALA A 160 -1.66 6.69 0.38
CA ALA A 160 -0.27 6.55 0.81
C ALA A 160 0.67 6.59 -0.42
N MET A 161 0.39 5.82 -1.47
CA MET A 161 1.16 5.83 -2.71
C MET A 161 1.21 7.23 -3.35
N ALA A 162 0.08 7.92 -3.41
CA ALA A 162 0.02 9.30 -3.93
C ALA A 162 0.96 10.25 -3.18
N LEU A 163 1.00 10.14 -1.84
CA LEU A 163 1.98 10.90 -1.07
C LEU A 163 3.41 10.48 -1.41
N PHE A 164 3.71 9.18 -1.41
CA PHE A 164 5.07 8.67 -1.65
C PHE A 164 5.60 9.01 -3.05
N SER A 165 4.74 9.17 -4.04
CA SER A 165 5.07 9.72 -5.37
C SER A 165 5.61 11.15 -5.34
N LEU A 166 5.30 11.93 -4.29
CA LEU A 166 5.79 13.30 -4.11
C LEU A 166 7.06 13.37 -3.27
N LEU A 167 7.43 12.27 -2.61
CA LEU A 167 8.56 12.23 -1.68
C LEU A 167 9.82 11.72 -2.37
N MET A 168 10.97 12.18 -1.89
CA MET A 168 12.27 11.68 -2.35
C MET A 168 12.93 10.82 -1.26
N PRO A 169 13.41 9.61 -1.60
CA PRO A 169 14.06 8.72 -0.65
C PRO A 169 15.46 9.22 -0.28
N THR A 170 15.90 8.92 0.95
CA THR A 170 17.30 9.04 1.37
C THR A 170 18.02 7.70 1.27
N LYS A 171 19.35 7.75 1.11
CA LYS A 171 20.19 6.53 1.07
C LYS A 171 20.20 5.75 2.38
N THR A 172 19.99 6.44 3.51
CA THR A 172 20.03 5.86 4.85
C THR A 172 18.81 6.28 5.67
N VAL A 173 18.46 5.47 6.66
CA VAL A 173 17.52 5.83 7.73
C VAL A 173 18.35 6.38 8.89
N GLY A 174 18.14 7.64 9.27
CA GLY A 174 18.96 8.35 10.25
C GLY A 174 18.12 9.12 11.25
N GLN A 175 18.76 9.93 12.11
CA GLN A 175 18.07 10.69 13.18
C GLN A 175 16.96 11.64 12.70
N ARG A 176 16.95 12.01 11.41
CA ARG A 176 15.94 12.89 10.80
C ARG A 176 14.88 12.13 10.01
N SER A 177 14.91 10.80 10.03
CA SER A 177 13.88 9.96 9.43
C SER A 177 12.53 10.22 10.10
N ARG A 178 11.46 9.87 9.39
CA ARG A 178 10.10 10.09 9.86
C ARG A 178 9.45 8.75 10.12
N SER A 179 8.87 8.62 11.31
CA SER A 179 8.05 7.48 11.65
C SER A 179 6.89 7.34 10.66
N SER A 180 6.58 6.10 10.27
CA SER A 180 5.43 5.72 9.46
C SER A 180 4.12 6.28 10.02
N TYR A 181 4.02 6.38 11.36
CA TYR A 181 2.86 6.98 12.05
C TYR A 181 2.69 8.47 11.73
N GLY A 182 3.78 9.23 11.70
CA GLY A 182 3.73 10.64 11.31
C GLY A 182 3.41 10.82 9.82
N ILE A 183 3.95 9.94 8.97
CA ILE A 183 3.75 9.99 7.52
C ILE A 183 2.31 9.64 7.14
N LYS A 184 1.68 8.61 7.75
CA LYS A 184 0.26 8.31 7.47
C LYS A 184 -0.64 9.52 7.77
N HIS A 185 -0.43 10.21 8.90
CA HIS A 185 -1.21 11.40 9.27
C HIS A 185 -0.99 12.58 8.32
N MET A 186 0.14 12.61 7.61
CA MET A 186 0.33 13.60 6.56
C MET A 186 -0.49 13.24 5.32
N ALA A 187 -0.46 11.98 4.87
CA ALA A 187 -1.30 11.51 3.76
C ALA A 187 -2.79 11.74 4.05
N GLU A 188 -3.23 11.50 5.29
CA GLU A 188 -4.62 11.67 5.72
C GLU A 188 -5.19 13.09 5.53
N ARG A 189 -4.31 14.10 5.59
CA ARG A 189 -4.71 15.52 5.57
C ARG A 189 -4.57 16.16 4.20
N MET A 190 -4.05 15.42 3.22
CA MET A 190 -3.75 15.94 1.89
C MET A 190 -4.85 15.58 0.90
N THR A 191 -5.01 16.44 -0.09
CA THR A 191 -5.83 16.18 -1.28
C THR A 191 -4.89 15.81 -2.43
N PHE A 192 -5.23 14.80 -3.24
CA PHE A 192 -4.39 14.39 -4.37
C PHE A 192 -5.20 14.33 -5.66
N ASP A 193 -4.66 14.91 -6.73
CA ASP A 193 -5.21 14.83 -8.09
C ASP A 193 -4.36 13.79 -8.79
N ILE A 194 -4.95 12.66 -9.12
CA ILE A 194 -4.23 11.53 -9.71
C ILE A 194 -4.50 11.39 -11.21
N GLY A 195 -5.12 12.41 -11.83
CA GLY A 195 -5.50 12.40 -13.24
C GLY A 195 -6.86 11.76 -13.51
N GLY A 196 -7.33 11.86 -14.76
CA GLY A 196 -8.63 11.30 -15.18
C GLY A 196 -9.84 11.91 -14.45
N GLY A 197 -9.71 13.11 -13.90
CA GLY A 197 -10.73 13.76 -13.07
C GLY A 197 -10.83 13.21 -11.64
N VAL A 198 -9.92 12.34 -11.21
CA VAL A 198 -9.97 11.71 -9.88
C VAL A 198 -9.23 12.56 -8.85
N ILE A 199 -9.98 13.05 -7.87
CA ILE A 199 -9.47 13.76 -6.70
C ILE A 199 -9.67 12.91 -5.45
N LEU A 200 -8.58 12.54 -4.80
CA LEU A 200 -8.57 11.90 -3.49
C LEU A 200 -8.68 12.97 -2.41
N ALA A 201 -9.86 13.11 -1.83
CA ALA A 201 -10.06 13.98 -0.66
C ALA A 201 -9.36 13.41 0.60
N PRO A 202 -9.10 14.27 1.62
CA PRO A 202 -8.56 13.85 2.90
C PRO A 202 -9.39 12.71 3.51
N ASP A 203 -8.74 11.64 3.94
CA ASP A 203 -9.38 10.45 4.49
C ASP A 203 -8.35 9.61 5.26
N TYR A 204 -8.81 8.63 6.03
CA TYR A 204 -7.96 7.79 6.86
C TYR A 204 -6.92 6.99 6.05
N VAL A 205 -5.71 6.83 6.62
CA VAL A 205 -4.63 5.98 6.11
C VAL A 205 -4.07 5.15 7.27
N SER A 206 -4.05 3.82 7.12
CA SER A 206 -3.47 2.98 8.16
C SER A 206 -1.94 3.08 8.20
N ASN A 207 -1.34 2.69 9.33
CA ASN A 207 0.11 2.66 9.46
C ASN A 207 0.74 1.69 8.45
N VAL A 208 0.14 0.51 8.27
CA VAL A 208 0.65 -0.51 7.35
C VAL A 208 0.57 -0.07 5.89
N ASP A 209 -0.46 0.67 5.48
CA ASP A 209 -0.57 1.24 4.12
C ASP A 209 0.57 2.21 3.80
N ALA A 210 0.98 3.04 4.77
CA ALA A 210 2.13 3.92 4.62
C ALA A 210 3.44 3.14 4.49
N ILE A 211 3.60 2.03 5.23
CA ILE A 211 4.77 1.15 5.13
C ILE A 211 4.79 0.43 3.78
N ILE A 212 3.65 -0.07 3.31
CA ILE A 212 3.49 -0.72 2.00
C ILE A 212 3.89 0.24 0.89
N ALA A 213 3.37 1.48 0.91
CA ALA A 213 3.70 2.48 -0.10
C ALA A 213 5.19 2.84 -0.10
N ALA A 214 5.81 2.95 1.10
CA ALA A 214 7.24 3.20 1.24
C ALA A 214 8.07 2.07 0.62
N LEU A 215 7.74 0.82 0.93
CA LEU A 215 8.40 -0.37 0.38
C LEU A 215 8.27 -0.44 -1.14
N ASP A 216 7.06 -0.19 -1.67
CA ASP A 216 6.82 -0.19 -3.12
C ASP A 216 7.64 0.87 -3.86
N HIS A 217 7.82 2.04 -3.25
CA HIS A 217 8.65 3.12 -3.78
C HIS A 217 10.14 2.98 -3.43
N ASN A 218 10.57 1.82 -2.93
CA ASN A 218 11.95 1.51 -2.59
C ASN A 218 12.58 2.42 -1.51
N PHE A 219 11.77 3.01 -0.63
CA PHE A 219 12.27 3.76 0.50
C PHE A 219 12.95 2.81 1.49
N LYS A 220 14.06 3.24 2.06
CA LYS A 220 14.69 2.51 3.16
C LYS A 220 13.85 2.68 4.42
N ILE A 221 13.58 1.56 5.09
CA ILE A 221 12.86 1.54 6.36
C ILE A 221 13.72 0.89 7.45
N LYS A 222 13.53 1.32 8.68
CA LYS A 222 14.14 0.71 9.87
C LYS A 222 13.08 0.58 10.94
N HIS A 223 13.03 -0.57 11.62
CA HIS A 223 12.14 -0.75 12.75
C HIS A 223 12.44 0.27 13.86
N ASP A 224 11.39 0.89 14.39
CA ASP A 224 11.43 1.91 15.45
C ASP A 224 11.86 1.31 16.82
N GLY A 225 11.94 -0.02 16.90
CA GLY A 225 12.47 -0.76 18.04
C GLY A 225 11.39 -1.23 19.02
N GLY A 226 11.83 -2.04 19.99
CA GLY A 226 10.95 -2.63 21.01
C GLY A 226 9.82 -3.46 20.40
N ASN A 227 8.60 -3.24 20.89
CA ASN A 227 7.37 -3.86 20.39
C ASN A 227 6.56 -2.92 19.50
N SER A 228 7.15 -1.83 19.01
CA SER A 228 6.46 -0.86 18.13
C SER A 228 6.11 -1.53 16.79
N PRO A 229 4.92 -1.28 16.22
CA PRO A 229 4.61 -1.72 14.86
C PRO A 229 5.11 -0.72 13.80
N ASN A 230 5.76 0.36 14.23
CA ASN A 230 6.16 1.47 13.37
C ASN A 230 7.56 1.28 12.81
N VAL A 231 7.83 2.00 11.73
CA VAL A 231 9.17 2.09 11.13
C VAL A 231 9.56 3.54 10.92
N ASP A 232 10.84 3.82 11.00
CA ASP A 232 11.44 5.03 10.48
C ASP A 232 11.67 4.89 8.98
N ILE A 233 11.26 5.90 8.22
CA ILE A 233 11.35 5.93 6.76
C ILE A 233 12.38 6.99 6.35
N GLY A 234 13.31 6.59 5.47
CA GLY A 234 14.33 7.45 4.89
C GLY A 234 13.75 8.42 3.84
N ILE A 235 13.31 9.60 4.28
CA ILE A 235 12.69 10.64 3.43
C ILE A 235 13.49 11.94 3.53
N THR A 236 13.70 12.64 2.41
CA THR A 236 14.31 13.97 2.46
C THR A 236 13.35 15.00 3.07
N VAL A 237 13.83 15.78 4.04
CA VAL A 237 13.03 16.85 4.67
C VAL A 237 12.57 17.90 3.64
N ALA A 238 13.37 18.13 2.59
CA ALA A 238 13.03 19.05 1.51
C ALA A 238 11.78 18.59 0.74
N SER A 239 11.72 17.32 0.31
CA SER A 239 10.53 16.79 -0.39
C SER A 239 9.29 16.81 0.48
N LEU A 240 9.44 16.51 1.78
CA LEU A 240 8.35 16.57 2.74
C LEU A 240 7.75 17.98 2.86
N ARG A 241 8.62 18.98 3.02
CA ARG A 241 8.20 20.39 3.11
C ARG A 241 7.60 20.89 1.81
N ALA A 242 8.14 20.47 0.67
CA ALA A 242 7.62 20.83 -0.64
C ALA A 242 6.19 20.31 -0.83
N ALA A 243 5.94 19.03 -0.50
CA ALA A 243 4.60 18.46 -0.56
C ALA A 243 3.61 19.20 0.36
N GLN A 244 4.03 19.56 1.58
CA GLN A 244 3.19 20.34 2.50
C GLN A 244 2.91 21.75 1.99
N ALA A 245 3.92 22.45 1.50
CA ALA A 245 3.77 23.82 0.99
C ALA A 245 2.84 23.87 -0.23
N ASP A 246 2.91 22.87 -1.11
CA ASP A 246 2.01 22.79 -2.27
C ASP A 246 0.54 22.68 -1.87
N GLN A 247 0.26 21.86 -0.86
CA GLN A 247 -1.09 21.66 -0.32
C GLN A 247 -1.65 22.94 0.32
N GLU A 248 -0.83 23.67 1.08
CA GLU A 248 -1.26 24.93 1.70
C GLU A 248 -1.51 26.04 0.66
N ARG A 249 -0.70 26.12 -0.39
CA ARG A 249 -0.97 27.06 -1.51
C ARG A 249 -2.32 26.79 -2.16
N HIS A 250 -2.68 25.52 -2.34
CA HIS A 250 -3.95 25.17 -2.96
C HIS A 250 -5.16 25.41 -2.05
N LYS A 251 -5.03 25.26 -0.73
CA LYS A 251 -6.09 25.65 0.22
C LYS A 251 -6.37 27.15 0.24
N GLN A 252 -5.35 27.99 0.01
CA GLN A 252 -5.51 29.45 -0.02
C GLN A 252 -6.16 29.96 -1.30
N LEU A 253 -6.17 29.15 -2.36
CA LEU A 253 -6.70 29.51 -3.68
C LEU A 253 -8.10 28.93 -3.96
N ALA A 254 -8.61 28.08 -3.07
CA ALA A 254 -9.93 27.45 -3.15
C ALA A 254 -10.92 28.17 -2.22
#